data_AF-A0A4Q7FDJ9-F1
#
_entry.id   AF-A0A4Q7FDJ9-F1
#
_cell.length_a   1.000
_cell.length_b   1.000
_cell.length_c   1.000
_cell.angle_alpha   90.00
_cell.angle_beta   90.00
_cell.angle_gamma   90.00
#
_symmetry.space_group_name_H-M   'P 1'
#
loop_
_entity.id
_entity.type
_entity.pdbx_description
1 polymer ?
#
loop_
_entity_poly.entity_id
_entity_poly.type
_entity_poly.pdbx_seq_one_letter_code
_entity_poly.pdbx_strand_id
1 'polypeptide(L)'
;VGHAFSASAISAINKRLDASLKAFCARKLKEPFPYLILDARYERVREDGIIASQAVLIAIGVDWEGRRQVLAVELANRESRSSWKEFLEALKARGLHGVEFVVSDDHPGLKKAIAEVLAGVFWQRCYVHFLRNALDYVPR
;
A
#
# COMPACT_ATOMS: atom_id res chain seq x y z
N VAL A 1 27.27 23.08 -14.61
CA VAL A 1 26.15 23.98 -14.99
C VAL A 1 24.86 23.33 -14.56
N GLY A 2 24.12 23.92 -13.61
CA GLY A 2 22.84 23.39 -13.15
C GLY A 2 21.69 24.09 -13.87
N HIS A 3 20.71 23.33 -14.35
CA HIS A 3 19.47 23.91 -14.88
C HIS A 3 18.56 24.33 -13.72
N ALA A 4 18.20 25.61 -13.67
CA ALA A 4 17.19 26.11 -12.75
C ALA A 4 15.79 25.93 -13.37
N PHE A 5 14.86 25.39 -12.59
CA PHE A 5 13.45 25.28 -12.98
C PHE A 5 12.62 26.33 -12.24
N SER A 6 11.69 26.98 -12.94
CA SER A 6 10.72 27.86 -12.30
C SER A 6 9.67 27.04 -11.51
N ALA A 7 9.06 27.67 -10.51
CA ALA A 7 7.92 27.06 -9.80
C ALA A 7 6.77 26.69 -10.76
N SER A 8 6.57 27.46 -11.83
CA SER A 8 5.60 27.17 -12.89
C SER A 8 5.98 25.92 -13.71
N ALA A 9 7.26 25.71 -14.01
CA ALA A 9 7.73 24.51 -14.69
C ALA A 9 7.55 23.26 -13.82
N ILE A 10 7.87 23.36 -12.51
CA ILE A 10 7.63 22.27 -11.54
C ILE A 10 6.12 21.96 -11.45
N SER A 11 5.26 22.97 -11.37
CA SER A 11 3.81 22.79 -11.32
C SER A 11 3.26 22.13 -12.59
N ALA A 12 3.76 22.51 -13.77
CA ALA A 12 3.37 21.89 -15.03
C ALA A 12 3.78 20.41 -15.12
N ILE A 13 4.99 20.08 -14.64
CA ILE A 13 5.47 18.70 -14.55
C ILE A 13 4.58 17.88 -13.60
N ASN A 14 4.24 18.41 -12.43
CA ASN A 14 3.37 17.75 -11.46
C ASN A 14 1.96 17.50 -12.02
N LYS A 15 1.38 18.47 -12.74
CA LYS A 15 0.08 18.27 -13.42
C LYS A 15 0.09 17.11 -14.41
N ARG A 16 1.21 16.87 -15.09
CA ARG A 16 1.34 15.72 -15.99
C ARG A 16 1.36 14.41 -15.21
N LEU A 17 1.93 14.40 -14.01
CA LEU A 17 1.92 13.24 -13.11
C LEU A 17 0.52 12.93 -12.60
N ASP A 18 -0.34 13.93 -12.39
CA ASP A 18 -1.72 13.70 -11.92
C ASP A 18 -2.50 12.77 -12.85
N ALA A 19 -2.39 12.97 -14.17
CA ALA A 19 -3.05 12.12 -15.15
C ALA A 19 -2.50 10.68 -15.10
N SER A 20 -1.18 10.52 -15.04
CA SER A 20 -0.53 9.21 -14.90
C SER A 20 -0.88 8.52 -13.59
N LEU A 21 -0.98 9.27 -12.50
CA LEU A 21 -1.36 8.76 -11.19
C LEU A 21 -2.81 8.28 -11.19
N LYS A 22 -3.74 9.07 -11.74
CA LYS A 22 -5.14 8.67 -11.91
C LYS A 22 -5.25 7.40 -12.76
N ALA A 23 -4.52 7.33 -13.87
CA ALA A 23 -4.49 6.15 -14.72
C ALA A 23 -3.93 4.93 -13.97
N PHE A 24 -2.88 5.10 -13.17
CA PHE A 24 -2.31 4.06 -12.33
C PHE A 24 -3.31 3.56 -11.27
N CYS A 25 -3.94 4.46 -10.51
CA CYS A 25 -4.90 4.11 -9.46
C CYS A 25 -6.15 3.42 -10.02
N ALA A 26 -6.58 3.77 -11.24
CA ALA A 26 -7.74 3.16 -11.89
C ALA A 26 -7.40 1.91 -12.72
N ARG A 27 -6.11 1.57 -12.93
CA ARG A 27 -5.73 0.47 -13.84
C ARG A 27 -6.34 -0.85 -13.40
N LYS A 28 -6.82 -1.64 -14.37
CA LYS A 28 -7.25 -3.02 -14.14
C LYS A 28 -6.05 -3.93 -13.88
N LEU A 29 -6.21 -4.83 -12.92
CA LEU A 29 -5.24 -5.86 -12.56
C LEU A 29 -5.63 -7.13 -13.33
N LYS A 30 -4.92 -7.41 -14.43
CA LYS A 30 -5.30 -8.46 -15.38
C LYS A 30 -4.66 -9.81 -15.08
N GLU A 31 -3.47 -9.79 -14.51
CA GLU A 31 -2.69 -10.99 -14.19
C GLU A 31 -3.04 -11.48 -12.77
N PRO A 32 -2.92 -12.79 -12.52
CA PRO A 32 -3.04 -13.34 -11.17
C PRO A 32 -1.82 -12.93 -10.32
N PHE A 33 -2.04 -12.68 -9.03
CA PHE A 33 -1.00 -12.33 -8.07
C PHE A 33 -1.01 -13.31 -6.89
N PRO A 34 -0.32 -14.47 -6.99
CA PRO A 34 -0.26 -15.48 -5.92
C PRO A 34 0.23 -14.94 -4.58
N TYR A 35 1.13 -13.95 -4.59
CA TYR A 35 1.64 -13.33 -3.37
C TYR A 35 1.24 -11.86 -3.29
N LEU A 36 0.73 -11.47 -2.13
CA LEU A 36 0.41 -10.08 -1.81
C LEU A 36 1.18 -9.63 -0.57
N ILE A 37 1.88 -8.51 -0.69
CA ILE A 37 2.57 -7.86 0.43
C ILE A 37 1.81 -6.57 0.74
N LEU A 38 1.43 -6.41 2.01
CA LEU A 38 0.71 -5.25 2.53
C LEU A 38 1.57 -4.55 3.58
N ASP A 39 1.78 -3.25 3.41
CA ASP A 39 2.53 -2.40 4.35
C ASP A 39 1.82 -1.07 4.55
N ALA A 40 2.10 -0.40 5.67
CA ALA A 40 1.66 0.95 5.93
C ALA A 40 2.80 1.83 6.42
N ARG A 41 2.76 3.11 6.02
CA ARG A 41 3.68 4.14 6.50
C ARG A 41 2.91 5.34 7.00
N TYR A 42 3.31 5.90 8.14
CA TYR A 42 2.72 7.14 8.61
C TYR A 42 3.48 8.34 8.06
N GLU A 43 2.74 9.22 7.38
CA GLU A 43 3.27 10.45 6.81
C GLU A 43 2.56 11.67 7.41
N ARG A 44 3.30 12.77 7.57
CA ARG A 44 2.73 14.05 7.98
C ARG A 44 2.16 14.75 6.75
N VAL A 45 0.85 14.74 6.62
CA VAL A 45 0.12 15.35 5.52
C VAL A 45 -0.47 16.68 5.97
N ARG A 46 -0.33 17.71 5.15
CA ARG A 46 -1.00 18.99 5.36
C ARG A 46 -2.27 19.03 4.52
N GLU A 47 -3.41 19.11 5.18
CA GLU A 47 -4.74 19.17 4.57
C GLU A 47 -5.49 20.36 5.18
N ASP A 48 -5.99 21.27 4.36
CA ASP A 48 -6.67 22.51 4.78
C ASP A 48 -5.94 23.33 5.86
N GLY A 49 -4.61 23.35 5.79
CA GLY A 49 -3.75 24.09 6.73
C GLY A 49 -3.44 23.35 8.04
N ILE A 50 -4.05 22.19 8.28
CA ILE A 50 -3.80 21.32 9.44
C ILE A 50 -2.81 20.23 9.05
N ILE A 51 -1.78 20.01 9.88
CA ILE A 51 -0.84 18.89 9.69
C ILE A 51 -1.32 17.71 10.54
N ALA A 52 -1.64 16.61 9.89
CA ALA A 52 -2.06 15.37 10.53
C ALA A 52 -1.17 14.19 10.12
N SER A 53 -1.02 13.22 11.01
CA SER A 53 -0.35 11.95 10.71
C SER A 53 -1.38 11.02 10.05
N GLN A 54 -1.17 10.67 8.78
CA GLN A 54 -2.04 9.77 8.02
C GLN A 54 -1.29 8.50 7.63
N ALA A 55 -2.02 7.39 7.48
CA ALA A 55 -1.47 6.13 7.02
C ALA A 55 -1.48 6.07 5.49
N VAL A 56 -0.32 5.81 4.88
CA VAL A 56 -0.16 5.46 3.47
C VAL A 56 -0.17 3.94 3.39
N LEU A 57 -1.26 3.38 2.87
CA LEU A 57 -1.46 1.94 2.66
C LEU A 57 -0.87 1.53 1.33
N ILE A 58 -0.12 0.43 1.29
CA ILE A 58 0.62 -0.03 0.11
C ILE A 58 0.31 -1.50 -0.13
N ALA A 59 0.01 -1.84 -1.39
CA ALA A 59 -0.08 -3.22 -1.87
C ALA A 59 0.96 -3.49 -2.95
N ILE A 60 1.77 -4.53 -2.76
CA ILE A 60 2.68 -5.07 -3.76
C ILE A 60 2.24 -6.50 -4.09
N GLY A 61 1.95 -6.74 -5.36
CA GLY A 61 1.66 -8.07 -5.88
C GLY A 61 2.92 -8.68 -6.47
N VAL A 62 3.03 -10.00 -6.37
CA VAL A 62 4.04 -10.80 -7.07
C VAL A 62 3.31 -11.80 -7.95
N ASP A 63 3.59 -11.77 -9.25
CA ASP A 63 3.04 -12.71 -10.23
C ASP A 63 3.76 -14.07 -10.19
N TRP A 64 3.30 -15.03 -11.00
CA TRP A 64 3.89 -16.37 -11.09
C TRP A 64 5.32 -16.39 -11.61
N GLU A 65 5.73 -15.35 -12.34
CA GLU A 65 7.11 -15.17 -12.80
C GLU A 65 8.01 -14.50 -11.74
N GLY A 66 7.46 -14.21 -10.56
CA GLY A 66 8.20 -13.59 -9.46
C GLY A 66 8.38 -12.07 -9.60
N ARG A 67 7.71 -11.44 -10.58
CA ARG A 67 7.84 -9.99 -10.81
C ARG A 67 6.98 -9.23 -9.82
N ARG A 68 7.59 -8.25 -9.16
CA ARG A 68 6.92 -7.42 -8.15
C ARG A 68 6.31 -6.19 -8.80
N GLN A 69 5.06 -5.89 -8.48
CA GLN A 69 4.35 -4.72 -8.98
C GLN A 69 3.63 -4.01 -7.84
N VAL A 70 3.75 -2.68 -7.77
CA VAL A 70 2.91 -1.87 -6.89
C VAL A 70 1.49 -1.87 -7.46
N LEU A 71 0.54 -2.41 -6.71
CA LEU A 71 -0.86 -2.53 -7.14
C LEU A 71 -1.67 -1.30 -6.74
N ALA A 72 -1.43 -0.77 -5.53
CA ALA A 72 -2.08 0.43 -5.01
C ALA A 72 -1.21 1.10 -3.95
N VAL A 73 -1.37 2.43 -3.86
CA VAL A 73 -0.87 3.28 -2.78
C VAL A 73 -2.01 4.25 -2.47
N GLU A 74 -2.56 4.20 -1.26
CA GLU A 74 -3.72 5.01 -0.89
C GLU A 74 -3.55 5.62 0.50
N LEU A 75 -4.04 6.84 0.68
CA LEU A 75 -4.08 7.49 1.98
C LEU A 75 -5.30 7.02 2.76
N ALA A 76 -5.10 6.80 4.05
CA ALA A 76 -6.14 6.55 5.03
C ALA A 76 -5.88 7.40 6.27
N ASN A 77 -6.95 7.86 6.91
CA ASN A 77 -6.84 8.65 8.15
C ASN A 77 -6.06 7.91 9.25
N ARG A 78 -6.20 6.59 9.31
CA ARG A 78 -5.49 5.70 10.23
C ARG A 78 -5.53 4.28 9.71
N GLU A 79 -4.65 3.43 10.22
CA GLU A 79 -4.80 2.00 10.06
C GLU A 79 -5.98 1.51 10.91
N SER A 80 -6.98 0.94 10.25
CA SER A 80 -8.13 0.34 10.93
C SER A 80 -8.63 -0.83 10.09
N ARG A 81 -9.50 -1.67 10.68
CA ARG A 81 -10.12 -2.76 9.91
C ARG A 81 -10.88 -2.22 8.70
N SER A 82 -11.64 -1.13 8.85
CA SER A 82 -12.42 -0.57 7.73
C SER A 82 -11.51 -0.01 6.65
N SER A 83 -10.47 0.75 7.01
CA SER A 83 -9.50 1.30 6.04
C SER A 83 -8.87 0.18 5.19
N TRP A 84 -8.44 -0.91 5.85
CA TRP A 84 -7.83 -2.04 5.18
C TRP A 84 -8.83 -2.86 4.36
N LYS A 85 -10.07 -3.00 4.84
CA LYS A 85 -11.14 -3.68 4.11
C LYS A 85 -11.46 -2.94 2.81
N GLU A 86 -11.72 -1.64 2.90
CA GLU A 86 -12.00 -0.77 1.74
C GLU A 86 -10.87 -0.84 0.71
N PHE A 87 -9.61 -0.76 1.17
CA PHE A 87 -8.43 -0.87 0.32
C PHE A 87 -8.35 -2.22 -0.43
N LEU A 88 -8.59 -3.35 0.27
CA LEU A 88 -8.59 -4.68 -0.33
C LEU A 88 -9.78 -4.90 -1.28
N GLU A 89 -10.96 -4.38 -0.95
CA GLU A 89 -12.15 -4.43 -1.80
C GLU A 89 -11.94 -3.62 -3.08
N ALA A 90 -11.30 -2.44 -3.01
CA ALA A 90 -10.93 -1.64 -4.17
C ALA A 90 -9.97 -2.38 -5.10
N LEU A 91 -8.98 -3.10 -4.56
CA LEU A 91 -8.09 -3.97 -5.33
C LEU A 91 -8.86 -5.09 -6.04
N LYS A 92 -9.80 -5.75 -5.36
CA LYS A 92 -10.67 -6.79 -5.97
C LYS A 92 -11.55 -6.20 -7.08
N ALA A 93 -12.15 -5.04 -6.87
CA ALA A 93 -12.95 -4.35 -7.88
C ALA A 93 -12.11 -3.97 -9.13
N ARG A 94 -10.81 -3.76 -8.95
CA ARG A 94 -9.85 -3.54 -10.04
C ARG A 94 -9.39 -4.83 -10.73
N GLY A 95 -9.68 -6.00 -10.17
CA GLY A 95 -9.39 -7.31 -10.76
C GLY A 95 -8.35 -8.14 -10.01
N LEU A 96 -7.96 -7.78 -8.78
CA LEU A 96 -7.07 -8.63 -7.98
C LEU A 96 -7.68 -10.02 -7.79
N HIS A 97 -6.96 -11.05 -8.22
CA HIS A 97 -7.37 -12.46 -8.14
C HIS A 97 -6.15 -13.38 -8.04
N GLY A 98 -6.41 -14.65 -7.69
CA GLY A 98 -5.38 -15.67 -7.59
C GLY A 98 -4.45 -15.52 -6.38
N VAL A 99 -4.81 -14.71 -5.38
CA VAL A 99 -4.00 -14.56 -4.15
C VAL A 99 -4.05 -15.86 -3.35
N GLU A 100 -2.88 -16.40 -3.03
CA GLU A 100 -2.71 -17.62 -2.23
C GLU A 100 -2.04 -17.32 -0.89
N PHE A 101 -1.18 -16.29 -0.86
CA PHE A 101 -0.35 -15.98 0.29
C PHE A 101 -0.22 -14.47 0.52
N VAL A 102 -0.46 -14.03 1.75
CA VAL A 102 -0.37 -12.62 2.15
C VAL A 102 0.67 -12.42 3.23
N VAL A 103 1.58 -11.47 3.01
CA VAL A 103 2.57 -11.03 4.00
C VAL A 103 2.24 -9.62 4.47
N SER A 104 2.13 -9.43 5.78
CA SER A 104 1.96 -8.10 6.38
C SER A 104 2.59 -8.01 7.76
N ASP A 105 2.65 -6.82 8.37
CA ASP A 105 2.87 -6.76 9.82
C ASP A 105 1.65 -7.30 10.60
N ASP A 106 1.79 -7.47 11.91
CA ASP A 106 0.79 -8.04 12.83
C ASP A 106 -0.29 -7.03 13.27
N HIS A 107 -0.65 -6.08 12.40
CA HIS A 107 -1.69 -5.10 12.71
C HIS A 107 -3.07 -5.79 12.79
N PRO A 108 -3.78 -5.74 13.94
CA PRO A 108 -5.00 -6.53 14.13
C PRO A 108 -6.13 -6.17 13.16
N GLY A 109 -6.23 -4.90 12.76
CA GLY A 109 -7.22 -4.45 11.78
C GLY A 109 -6.95 -5.02 10.39
N LEU A 110 -5.68 -5.11 10.00
CA LEU A 110 -5.26 -5.64 8.71
C LEU A 110 -5.54 -7.14 8.62
N LYS A 111 -5.15 -7.91 9.64
CA LYS A 111 -5.41 -9.36 9.69
C LYS A 111 -6.89 -9.69 9.57
N LYS A 112 -7.75 -8.94 10.27
CA LYS A 112 -9.20 -9.12 10.19
C LYS A 112 -9.73 -8.80 8.78
N ALA A 113 -9.23 -7.74 8.15
CA ALA A 113 -9.63 -7.37 6.79
C ALA A 113 -9.17 -8.41 5.75
N ILE A 114 -7.93 -8.93 5.87
CA ILE A 114 -7.43 -10.01 5.00
C ILE A 114 -8.34 -11.23 5.10
N ALA A 115 -8.64 -11.71 6.32
CA ALA A 115 -9.46 -12.89 6.53
C ALA A 115 -10.90 -12.73 5.98
N GLU A 116 -11.42 -11.50 5.98
CA GLU A 116 -12.76 -11.18 5.48
C GLU A 116 -12.81 -11.06 3.95
N VAL A 117 -11.84 -10.37 3.34
CA VAL A 117 -11.87 -10.01 1.92
C VAL A 117 -11.22 -11.07 1.02
N LEU A 118 -10.19 -11.74 1.53
CA LEU A 118 -9.36 -12.72 0.85
C LEU A 118 -9.49 -14.08 1.56
N ALA A 119 -10.69 -14.65 1.56
CA ALA A 119 -10.95 -15.92 2.22
C ALA A 119 -10.08 -17.06 1.65
N GLY A 120 -9.53 -17.90 2.53
CA GLY A 120 -8.73 -19.07 2.16
C GLY A 120 -7.26 -18.80 1.88
N VAL A 121 -6.79 -17.55 1.93
CA VAL A 121 -5.36 -17.24 1.77
C VAL A 121 -4.56 -17.61 3.01
N PHE A 122 -3.34 -18.07 2.81
CA PHE A 122 -2.36 -18.20 3.88
C PHE A 122 -1.87 -16.81 4.29
N TRP A 123 -1.79 -16.56 5.59
CA TRP A 123 -1.23 -15.32 6.13
C TRP A 123 0.06 -15.58 6.88
N GLN A 124 1.07 -14.77 6.63
CA GLN A 124 2.32 -14.77 7.36
C GLN A 124 2.67 -13.36 7.86
N ARG A 125 3.11 -13.27 9.12
CA ARG A 125 3.74 -12.05 9.62
C ARG A 125 5.04 -11.78 8.84
N CYS A 126 5.27 -10.51 8.52
CA CYS A 126 6.48 -10.06 7.87
C CYS A 126 7.69 -10.30 8.79
N TYR A 127 8.66 -11.08 8.29
CA TYR A 127 9.88 -11.42 9.04
C TYR A 127 10.70 -10.17 9.41
N VAL A 128 10.78 -9.18 8.51
CA VAL A 128 11.52 -7.93 8.77
C VAL A 128 10.90 -7.13 9.91
N HIS A 129 9.56 -6.98 9.92
CA HIS A 129 8.87 -6.32 11.01
C HIS A 129 9.00 -7.13 12.31
N PHE A 130 8.84 -8.45 12.24
CA PHE A 130 9.03 -9.32 13.41
C PHE A 130 10.41 -9.15 14.05
N LEU A 131 11.48 -9.19 13.26
CA LEU A 131 12.84 -9.01 13.78
C LEU A 131 13.06 -7.63 14.40
N ARG A 132 12.57 -6.56 13.78
CA ARG A 132 12.67 -5.20 14.34
C ARG A 132 11.94 -5.12 15.68
N ASN A 133 10.70 -5.61 15.73
CA ASN A 133 9.92 -5.61 16.95
C ASN A 133 10.58 -6.47 18.03
N ALA A 134 11.23 -7.59 17.68
CA ALA A 134 11.94 -8.44 18.63
C ALA A 134 13.15 -7.73 19.25
N LEU A 135 13.89 -6.94 18.48
CA LEU A 135 15.05 -6.18 18.97
C LEU A 135 14.66 -5.12 20.01
N ASP A 136 13.42 -4.61 19.98
CA ASP A 136 12.93 -3.68 21.00
C ASP A 136 12.79 -4.31 22.40
N TYR A 137 12.81 -5.64 22.49
CA TYR A 137 12.76 -6.39 23.76
C TYR A 137 14.13 -6.85 24.26
N VAL A 138 15.22 -6.52 23.55
CA VAL A 138 16.59 -6.84 23.97
C VAL A 138 17.22 -5.62 24.65
N PRO A 139 17.98 -5.78 25.76
CA PRO A 139 18.73 -4.69 26.36
C PRO A 139 19.66 -4.02 25.34
N ARG A 140 19.75 -2.69 25.40
CA ARG A 140 20.65 -1.89 24.56
C ARG A 140 22.07 -1.88 25.10
#